data_AF-A0A924RUJ2-F1
#
_entry.id   AF-A0A924RUJ2-F1
#
_cell.length_a   1.000
_cell.length_b   1.000
_cell.length_c   1.000
_cell.angle_alpha   90.00
_cell.angle_beta   90.00
_cell.angle_gamma   90.00
#
_symmetry.space_group_name_H-M   'P 1'
#
loop_
_entity.id
_entity.type
_entity.pdbx_description
1 polymer ?
#
loop_
_entity_poly.entity_id
_entity_poly.type
_entity_poly.pdbx_seq_one_letter_code
_entity_poly.pdbx_strand_id
1 'polypeptide(L)'
;MQLALAQPRQKELDTVFVDVQNRTGIVKLAGDSASAASANLNDLRQRLAVRQAQIQAMAVYATTSNPAYTRVQAEAAGLRAQISAIAGTARESGTSSEQEIQYQRALRDVRATEETVDGLRKQLVQAEFEAMSKLAGLQVLERATPNEVRSGPRRTLMAAIATLTVLLLVVLWFLWRIRRYRLGMLDSKGTNIVQAA
;
A
#
# COMPACT_ATOMS: atom_id res chain seq x y z
N MET A 1 6.07 11.48 -0.85
CA MET A 1 6.04 12.94 -1.03
C MET A 1 4.67 13.57 -0.74
N GLN A 2 3.53 12.96 -1.11
CA GLN A 2 2.22 13.60 -0.93
C GLN A 2 1.77 13.80 0.54
N LEU A 3 2.13 12.89 1.46
CA LEU A 3 1.81 13.04 2.90
C LEU A 3 2.46 14.29 3.53
N ALA A 4 3.68 14.64 3.10
CA ALA A 4 4.40 15.80 3.59
C ALA A 4 3.72 17.12 3.18
N LEU A 5 2.98 17.12 2.07
CA LEU A 5 2.19 18.26 1.60
C LEU A 5 0.82 18.37 2.29
N ALA A 6 0.29 17.27 2.82
CA ALA A 6 -1.02 17.25 3.47
C ALA A 6 -0.97 17.72 4.94
N GLN A 7 0.13 17.43 5.66
CA GLN A 7 0.32 17.89 7.05
C GLN A 7 0.26 19.41 7.27
N PRO A 8 0.93 20.26 6.47
CA PRO A 8 0.86 21.71 6.67
C PRO A 8 -0.57 22.24 6.49
N ARG A 9 -1.31 21.70 5.51
CA ARG A 9 -2.71 22.06 5.27
C ARG A 9 -3.62 21.68 6.44
N GLN A 10 -3.41 20.51 7.04
CA GLN A 10 -4.15 20.10 8.24
C GLN A 10 -3.90 21.07 9.40
N LYS A 11 -2.63 21.38 9.70
CA LYS A 11 -2.28 22.31 10.78
C LYS A 11 -2.86 23.71 10.56
N GLU A 12 -2.89 24.19 9.32
CA GLU A 12 -3.50 25.46 8.97
C GLU A 12 -5.01 25.46 9.26
N LEU A 13 -5.72 24.41 8.83
CA LEU A 13 -7.15 24.26 9.11
C LEU A 13 -7.45 24.14 10.61
N ASP A 14 -6.61 23.45 11.38
CA ASP A 14 -6.73 23.36 12.83
C ASP A 14 -6.59 24.74 13.49
N THR A 15 -5.63 25.56 13.03
CA THR A 15 -5.45 26.93 13.56
C THR A 15 -6.63 27.84 13.21
N VAL A 16 -7.14 27.75 11.98
CA VAL A 16 -8.33 28.49 11.55
C VAL A 16 -9.56 28.05 12.35
N PHE A 17 -9.70 26.74 12.60
CA PHE A 17 -10.78 26.20 13.42
C PHE A 17 -10.72 26.73 14.86
N VAL A 18 -9.53 26.73 15.49
CA VAL A 18 -9.33 27.28 16.84
C VAL A 18 -9.66 28.78 16.88
N ASP A 19 -9.27 29.56 15.88
CA ASP A 19 -9.62 30.98 15.79
C ASP A 19 -11.14 31.19 15.67
N VAL A 20 -11.80 30.43 14.80
CA VAL A 20 -13.28 30.43 14.70
C VAL A 20 -13.91 30.01 16.03
N GLN A 21 -13.33 29.04 16.73
CA GLN A 21 -13.82 28.57 18.02
C GLN A 21 -13.72 29.65 19.11
N ASN A 22 -12.60 30.38 19.15
CA ASN A 22 -12.36 31.47 20.08
C ASN A 22 -13.27 32.68 19.81
N ARG A 23 -13.50 33.01 18.53
CA ARG A 23 -14.38 34.10 18.11
C ARG A 23 -15.85 33.82 18.38
N THR A 24 -16.26 32.56 18.25
CA THR A 24 -17.67 32.16 18.40
C THR A 24 -18.01 31.79 19.85
N GLY A 25 -17.04 31.45 20.69
CA GLY A 25 -17.26 31.09 22.10
C GLY A 25 -17.97 29.73 22.30
N ILE A 26 -18.17 28.97 21.23
CA ILE A 26 -18.99 27.74 21.19
C ILE A 26 -18.30 26.55 21.90
N VAL A 27 -17.00 26.65 22.23
CA VAL A 27 -16.21 25.62 22.97
C VAL A 27 -16.95 25.10 24.21
N LYS A 28 -17.59 26.00 24.97
CA LYS A 28 -18.17 25.71 26.29
C LYS A 28 -19.63 25.26 26.24
N LEU A 29 -20.31 25.43 25.10
CA LEU A 29 -21.74 25.13 24.96
C LEU A 29 -22.00 23.87 24.12
N ALA A 30 -21.20 23.64 23.07
CA ALA A 30 -21.38 22.48 22.19
C ALA A 30 -20.84 21.16 22.78
N GLY A 31 -19.82 21.21 23.65
CA GLY A 31 -19.19 20.03 24.23
C GLY A 31 -20.10 19.26 25.18
N ASP A 32 -20.79 19.96 26.08
CA ASP A 32 -21.57 19.34 27.16
C ASP A 32 -23.08 19.32 26.91
N SER A 33 -23.64 20.34 26.24
CA SER A 33 -25.09 20.45 26.07
C SER A 33 -25.60 19.80 24.79
N ALA A 34 -24.87 19.89 23.68
CA ALA A 34 -25.30 19.30 22.41
C ALA A 34 -25.04 17.78 22.33
N SER A 35 -23.96 17.29 22.94
CA SER A 35 -23.63 15.85 23.01
C SER A 35 -24.59 15.10 23.95
N ALA A 36 -24.88 15.65 25.13
CA ALA A 36 -25.85 15.06 26.07
C ALA A 36 -27.29 15.12 25.54
N ALA A 37 -27.69 16.24 24.91
CA ALA A 37 -29.01 16.35 24.28
C ALA A 37 -29.19 15.41 23.09
N SER A 38 -28.14 15.21 22.27
CA SER A 38 -28.20 14.27 21.14
C SER A 38 -28.17 12.80 21.57
N ALA A 39 -27.44 12.45 22.64
CA ALA A 39 -27.49 11.11 23.23
C ALA A 39 -28.89 10.78 23.76
N ASN A 40 -29.52 11.70 24.48
CA ASN A 40 -30.91 11.55 24.96
C ASN A 40 -31.92 11.45 23.81
N LEU A 41 -31.70 12.18 22.71
CA LEU A 41 -32.56 12.11 21.53
C LEU A 41 -32.49 10.74 20.83
N ASN A 42 -31.31 10.12 20.79
CA ASN A 42 -31.16 8.78 20.22
C ASN A 42 -31.84 7.71 21.08
N ASP A 43 -31.75 7.80 22.41
CA ASP A 43 -32.48 6.89 23.32
C ASP A 43 -34.00 7.01 23.11
N LEU A 44 -34.53 8.24 23.02
CA LEU A 44 -35.96 8.46 22.75
C LEU A 44 -36.40 7.91 21.37
N ARG A 45 -35.57 8.07 20.33
CA ARG A 45 -35.82 7.49 19.00
C ARG A 45 -35.81 5.97 19.02
N GLN A 46 -34.89 5.36 19.77
CA GLN A 46 -34.86 3.91 19.95
C GLN A 46 -36.12 3.41 20.65
N ARG A 47 -36.55 4.07 21.74
CA ARG A 47 -37.81 3.74 22.43
C ARG A 47 -39.02 3.89 21.51
N LEU A 48 -39.07 4.94 20.69
CA LEU A 48 -40.12 5.13 19.70
C LEU A 48 -40.14 3.99 18.67
N ALA A 49 -38.98 3.58 18.15
CA ALA A 49 -38.86 2.48 17.21
C ALA A 49 -39.37 1.16 17.79
N VAL A 50 -39.03 0.87 19.06
CA VAL A 50 -39.55 -0.30 19.79
C VAL A 50 -41.07 -0.25 19.90
N ARG A 51 -41.65 0.90 20.27
CA ARG A 51 -43.11 1.05 20.36
C ARG A 51 -43.80 0.96 19.00
N GLN A 52 -43.19 1.48 17.94
CA GLN A 52 -43.72 1.34 16.57
C GLN A 52 -43.70 -0.11 16.10
N ALA A 53 -42.61 -0.84 16.35
CA ALA A 53 -42.53 -2.27 16.06
C ALA A 53 -43.59 -3.07 16.85
N GLN A 54 -43.84 -2.70 18.10
CA GLN A 54 -44.90 -3.29 18.93
C GLN A 54 -46.30 -3.03 18.37
N ILE A 55 -46.59 -1.79 17.92
CA ILE A 55 -47.86 -1.46 17.23
C ILE A 55 -48.02 -2.30 15.97
N GLN A 56 -46.94 -2.48 15.21
CA GLN A 56 -46.95 -3.21 13.95
C GLN A 56 -47.14 -4.72 14.17
N ALA A 57 -46.55 -5.29 15.22
CA ALA A 57 -46.82 -6.65 15.66
C ALA A 57 -48.27 -6.79 16.13
N MET A 58 -48.77 -5.86 16.95
CA MET A 58 -50.15 -5.86 17.42
C MET A 58 -51.17 -5.66 16.30
N ALA A 59 -50.84 -4.94 15.23
CA ALA A 59 -51.74 -4.74 14.09
C ALA A 59 -52.11 -6.06 13.37
N VAL A 60 -51.30 -7.11 13.53
CA VAL A 60 -51.57 -8.44 12.95
C VAL A 60 -52.67 -9.20 13.72
N TYR A 61 -52.82 -8.94 15.02
CA TYR A 61 -53.71 -9.72 15.90
C TYR A 61 -54.69 -8.88 16.75
N ALA A 62 -54.56 -7.57 16.78
CA ALA A 62 -55.38 -6.65 17.56
C ALA A 62 -55.97 -5.57 16.65
N THR A 63 -57.30 -5.49 16.62
CA THR A 63 -58.06 -4.44 15.94
C THR A 63 -58.00 -3.13 16.73
N THR A 64 -58.29 -2.00 16.09
CA THR A 64 -58.26 -0.63 16.66
C THR A 64 -59.14 -0.42 17.91
N SER A 65 -60.00 -1.39 18.25
CA SER A 65 -60.88 -1.39 19.42
C SER A 65 -60.23 -1.97 20.69
N ASN A 66 -59.01 -2.50 20.60
CA ASN A 66 -58.33 -3.09 21.77
C ASN A 66 -57.73 -1.97 22.66
N PRO A 67 -58.07 -1.91 23.97
CA PRO A 67 -57.52 -0.92 24.90
C PRO A 67 -55.99 -1.00 25.07
N ALA A 68 -55.39 -2.15 24.79
CA ALA A 68 -53.93 -2.28 24.76
C ALA A 68 -53.30 -1.57 23.55
N TYR A 69 -53.98 -1.59 22.39
CA TYR A 69 -53.49 -0.94 21.15
C TYR A 69 -53.50 0.58 21.28
N THR A 70 -54.60 1.14 21.82
CA THR A 70 -54.73 2.59 22.05
C THR A 70 -53.70 3.11 23.07
N ARG A 71 -53.39 2.32 24.10
CA ARG A 71 -52.35 2.66 25.09
C ARG A 71 -50.96 2.74 24.47
N VAL A 72 -50.56 1.74 23.67
CA VAL A 72 -49.25 1.75 23.00
C VAL A 72 -49.15 2.88 21.96
N GLN A 73 -50.26 3.18 21.27
CA GLN A 73 -50.34 4.32 20.35
C GLN A 73 -50.18 5.67 21.06
N ALA A 74 -50.80 5.84 22.23
CA ALA A 74 -50.65 7.04 23.06
C ALA A 74 -49.22 7.20 23.60
N GLU A 75 -48.57 6.09 24.01
CA GLU A 75 -47.15 6.10 24.40
C GLU A 75 -46.24 6.52 23.24
N ALA A 76 -46.47 5.98 22.04
CA ALA A 76 -45.71 6.37 20.85
C ALA A 76 -45.93 7.84 20.46
N ALA A 77 -47.16 8.36 20.61
CA ALA A 77 -47.47 9.76 20.39
C ALA A 77 -46.78 10.68 21.41
N GLY A 78 -46.74 10.28 22.69
CA GLY A 78 -46.03 11.01 23.75
C GLY A 78 -44.51 11.06 23.51
N LEU A 79 -43.90 9.93 23.13
CA LEU A 79 -42.48 9.87 22.75
C LEU A 79 -42.18 10.74 21.53
N ARG A 80 -43.07 10.73 20.52
CA ARG A 80 -42.94 11.59 19.34
C ARG A 80 -43.02 13.08 19.69
N ALA A 81 -43.91 13.46 20.61
CA ALA A 81 -44.04 14.83 21.09
C ALA A 81 -42.78 15.29 21.85
N GLN A 82 -42.20 14.43 22.69
CA GLN A 82 -40.93 14.72 23.39
C GLN A 82 -39.77 14.89 22.40
N ILE A 83 -39.68 14.01 21.38
CA ILE A 83 -38.68 14.12 20.31
C ILE A 83 -38.87 15.44 19.54
N SER A 84 -40.10 15.83 19.21
CA SER A 84 -40.35 17.10 18.53
C SER A 84 -40.10 18.33 19.39
N ALA A 85 -40.27 18.25 20.71
CA ALA A 85 -39.93 19.35 21.62
C ALA A 85 -38.42 19.55 21.70
N ILE A 86 -37.64 18.47 21.78
CA ILE A 86 -36.17 18.52 21.82
C ILE A 86 -35.60 18.90 20.43
N ALA A 87 -36.16 18.35 19.35
CA ALA A 87 -35.75 18.70 17.99
C ALA A 87 -36.23 20.10 17.56
N GLY A 88 -37.38 20.54 18.08
CA GLY A 88 -37.98 21.84 17.84
C GLY A 88 -37.25 22.95 18.58
N THR A 89 -36.85 22.75 19.84
CA THR A 89 -35.97 23.68 20.56
C THR A 89 -34.61 23.82 19.87
N ALA A 90 -34.04 22.74 19.34
CA ALA A 90 -32.84 22.82 18.51
C ALA A 90 -33.05 23.56 17.17
N ARG A 91 -34.30 23.70 16.70
CA ARG A 91 -34.67 24.38 15.45
C ARG A 91 -35.17 25.82 15.66
N GLU A 92 -35.72 26.14 16.84
CA GLU A 92 -36.07 27.51 17.27
C GLU A 92 -34.85 28.31 17.73
N SER A 93 -33.78 27.64 18.15
CA SER A 93 -32.41 28.20 18.11
C SER A 93 -31.91 28.47 16.68
N GLY A 94 -32.76 28.31 15.67
CA GLY A 94 -32.53 28.55 14.25
C GLY A 94 -32.37 30.02 13.84
N THR A 95 -32.15 30.95 14.78
CA THR A 95 -31.16 32.00 14.51
C THR A 95 -29.79 31.33 14.55
N SER A 96 -29.49 30.48 13.55
CA SER A 96 -28.13 29.99 13.34
C SER A 96 -27.29 31.23 13.10
N SER A 97 -26.73 31.74 14.19
CA SER A 97 -25.89 32.92 14.17
C SER A 97 -24.83 32.66 13.10
N GLU A 98 -24.43 33.70 12.37
CA GLU A 98 -23.38 33.53 11.35
C GLU A 98 -22.14 32.80 11.93
N GLN A 99 -21.92 32.95 13.24
CA GLN A 99 -20.96 32.25 14.08
C GLN A 99 -21.14 30.72 14.10
N GLU A 100 -22.35 30.19 14.29
CA GLU A 100 -22.63 28.75 14.26
C GLU A 100 -22.43 28.15 12.87
N ILE A 101 -22.84 28.86 11.82
CA ILE A 101 -22.64 28.42 10.43
C ILE A 101 -21.16 28.38 10.10
N GLN A 102 -20.39 29.40 10.52
CA GLN A 102 -18.94 29.44 10.35
C GLN A 102 -18.25 28.31 11.12
N TYR A 103 -18.67 28.03 12.36
CA TYR A 103 -18.17 26.91 13.15
C TYR A 103 -18.46 25.55 12.49
N GLN A 104 -19.68 25.33 12.00
CA GLN A 104 -20.02 24.08 11.31
C GLN A 104 -19.25 23.90 10.00
N ARG A 105 -18.98 24.97 9.24
CA ARG A 105 -18.14 24.90 8.04
C ARG A 105 -16.70 24.55 8.39
N ALA A 106 -16.10 25.28 9.34
CA ALA A 106 -14.74 25.03 9.78
C ALA A 106 -14.56 23.59 10.31
N LEU A 107 -15.55 23.07 11.05
CA LEU A 107 -15.55 21.69 11.52
C LEU A 107 -15.60 20.66 10.37
N ARG A 108 -16.37 20.94 9.31
CA ARG A 108 -16.43 20.06 8.14
C ARG A 108 -15.11 20.05 7.37
N ASP A 109 -14.47 21.20 7.23
CA ASP A 109 -13.20 21.33 6.50
C ASP A 109 -12.05 20.60 7.21
N VAL A 110 -11.98 20.70 8.55
CA VAL A 110 -11.03 19.93 9.36
C VAL A 110 -11.26 18.43 9.19
N ARG A 111 -12.49 17.95 9.36
CA ARG A 111 -12.82 16.51 9.25
C ARG A 111 -12.55 15.95 7.87
N ALA A 112 -12.93 16.67 6.81
CA ALA A 112 -12.65 16.25 5.44
C ALA A 112 -11.14 16.07 5.21
N THR A 113 -10.32 16.95 5.78
CA THR A 113 -8.87 16.87 5.66
C THR A 113 -8.29 15.71 6.49
N GLU A 114 -8.77 15.51 7.72
CA GLU A 114 -8.38 14.36 8.55
C GLU A 114 -8.66 13.02 7.87
N GLU A 115 -9.86 12.85 7.29
CA GLU A 115 -10.23 11.63 6.57
C GLU A 115 -9.30 11.35 5.39
N THR A 116 -8.95 12.38 4.61
CA THR A 116 -8.02 12.21 3.47
C THR A 116 -6.61 11.82 3.94
N VAL A 117 -6.12 12.43 5.01
CA VAL A 117 -4.80 12.12 5.58
C VAL A 117 -4.77 10.71 6.14
N ASP A 118 -5.83 10.30 6.85
CA ASP A 118 -5.95 8.96 7.42
C ASP A 118 -6.02 7.87 6.32
N GLY A 119 -6.77 8.13 5.24
CA GLY A 119 -6.78 7.26 4.06
C GLY A 119 -5.40 7.07 3.43
N LEU A 120 -4.66 8.16 3.24
CA LEU A 120 -3.29 8.12 2.71
C LEU A 120 -2.31 7.37 3.62
N ARG A 121 -2.44 7.53 4.95
CA ARG A 121 -1.64 6.78 5.92
C ARG A 121 -1.91 5.28 5.82
N LYS A 122 -3.18 4.87 5.75
CA LYS A 122 -3.57 3.47 5.60
C LYS A 122 -3.02 2.85 4.32
N GLN A 123 -3.06 3.59 3.21
CA GLN A 123 -2.49 3.14 1.93
C GLN A 123 -0.97 2.97 2.00
N LEU A 124 -0.26 3.86 2.70
CA LEU A 124 1.19 3.72 2.89
C LEU A 124 1.53 2.50 3.73
N VAL A 125 0.83 2.27 4.84
CA VAL A 125 1.04 1.07 5.67
C VAL A 125 0.76 -0.21 4.88
N GLN A 126 -0.28 -0.21 4.03
CA GLN A 126 -0.56 -1.33 3.12
C GLN A 126 0.54 -1.52 2.08
N ALA A 127 1.05 -0.44 1.47
CA ALA A 127 2.13 -0.51 0.49
C ALA A 127 3.45 -1.00 1.12
N GLU A 128 3.76 -0.57 2.36
CA GLU A 128 4.89 -1.07 3.13
C GLU A 128 4.74 -2.56 3.45
N PHE A 129 3.53 -2.99 3.86
CA PHE A 129 3.24 -4.41 4.09
C PHE A 129 3.37 -5.25 2.80
N GLU A 130 2.91 -4.74 1.66
CA GLU A 130 3.05 -5.42 0.37
C GLU A 130 4.53 -5.50 -0.06
N ALA A 131 5.32 -4.44 0.17
CA ALA A 131 6.75 -4.46 -0.06
C ALA A 131 7.46 -5.50 0.83
N MET A 132 7.15 -5.55 2.13
CA MET A 132 7.69 -6.55 3.05
C MET A 132 7.27 -7.98 2.67
N SER A 133 6.00 -8.17 2.28
CA SER A 133 5.46 -9.47 1.88
C SER A 133 6.07 -9.98 0.57
N LYS A 134 6.30 -9.10 -0.42
CA LYS A 134 7.02 -9.46 -1.66
C LYS A 134 8.47 -9.89 -1.39
N LEU A 135 9.14 -9.31 -0.39
CA LEU A 135 10.45 -9.77 0.04
C LEU A 135 10.39 -11.09 0.85
N ALA A 136 9.33 -11.33 1.62
CA ALA A 136 9.12 -12.60 2.31
C ALA A 136 8.80 -13.77 1.36
N GLY A 137 8.22 -13.48 0.18
CA GLY A 137 8.04 -14.44 -0.91
C GLY A 137 9.32 -14.78 -1.68
N LEU A 138 10.39 -13.98 -1.52
CA LEU A 138 11.77 -14.36 -1.86
C LEU A 138 12.37 -15.22 -0.74
N GLN A 139 11.61 -16.20 -0.25
CA GLN A 139 12.22 -17.36 0.35
C GLN A 139 12.90 -18.10 -0.80
N VAL A 140 14.22 -18.07 -0.83
CA VAL A 140 15.11 -18.77 -1.76
C VAL A 140 14.50 -20.13 -2.14
N LEU A 141 13.80 -20.18 -3.28
CA LEU A 141 13.06 -21.36 -3.73
C LEU A 141 13.98 -22.37 -4.42
N GLU A 142 15.26 -22.05 -4.58
CA GLU A 142 16.27 -23.04 -4.91
C GLU A 142 17.47 -22.89 -3.99
N ARG A 143 17.63 -23.88 -3.11
CA ARG A 143 18.98 -24.36 -2.83
C ARG A 143 19.52 -24.85 -4.17
N ALA A 144 20.34 -24.03 -4.83
CA ALA A 144 21.02 -24.41 -6.05
C ALA A 144 21.64 -25.80 -5.85
N THR A 145 21.13 -26.80 -6.57
CA THR A 145 21.80 -28.08 -6.68
C THR A 145 23.17 -27.77 -7.28
N PRO A 146 24.29 -28.14 -6.62
CA PRO A 146 25.59 -27.96 -7.22
C PRO A 146 25.59 -28.73 -8.54
N ASN A 147 25.91 -28.04 -9.64
CA ASN A 147 25.95 -28.62 -10.97
C ASN A 147 26.88 -29.85 -10.96
N GLU A 148 26.31 -31.05 -11.10
CA GLU A 148 27.07 -32.32 -11.12
C GLU A 148 28.03 -32.41 -12.31
N VAL A 149 27.88 -31.55 -13.32
CA VAL A 149 28.71 -31.59 -14.52
C VAL A 149 29.46 -30.29 -14.70
N ARG A 150 30.80 -30.38 -14.62
CA ARG A 150 31.71 -29.26 -14.82
C ARG A 150 31.58 -28.67 -16.24
N SER A 151 30.75 -27.63 -16.41
CA SER A 151 30.56 -26.91 -17.69
C SER A 151 31.66 -25.88 -17.99
N GLY A 152 32.88 -26.09 -17.48
CA GLY A 152 34.01 -25.23 -17.78
C GLY A 152 34.72 -25.70 -19.05
N PRO A 153 35.28 -24.79 -19.88
CA PRO A 153 36.12 -25.21 -21.00
C PRO A 153 37.25 -26.09 -20.46
N ARG A 154 37.47 -27.26 -21.06
CA ARG A 154 38.52 -28.21 -20.65
C ARG A 154 39.90 -27.62 -20.99
N ARG A 155 40.37 -26.66 -20.19
CA ARG A 155 41.63 -25.91 -20.40
C ARG A 155 42.84 -26.83 -20.54
N THR A 156 42.85 -27.96 -19.83
CA THR A 156 43.89 -28.99 -19.93
C THR A 156 43.90 -29.68 -21.29
N LEU A 157 42.74 -29.90 -21.90
CA LEU A 157 42.61 -30.54 -23.21
C LEU A 157 43.07 -29.61 -24.33
N MET A 158 42.74 -28.31 -24.23
CA MET A 158 43.27 -27.26 -25.11
C MET A 158 44.80 -27.17 -25.02
N ALA A 159 45.36 -27.15 -23.80
CA ALA A 159 46.80 -27.10 -23.59
C ALA A 159 47.50 -28.35 -24.14
N ALA A 160 46.96 -29.54 -23.91
CA ALA A 160 47.53 -30.80 -24.40
C ALA A 160 47.61 -30.83 -25.94
N ILE A 161 46.52 -30.45 -26.63
CA ILE A 161 46.49 -30.42 -28.10
C ILE A 161 47.50 -29.38 -28.63
N ALA A 162 47.55 -28.19 -28.04
CA ALA A 162 48.49 -27.14 -28.45
C ALA A 162 49.96 -27.57 -28.27
N THR A 163 50.29 -28.23 -27.16
CA THR A 163 51.66 -28.75 -26.96
C THR A 163 52.01 -29.84 -27.97
N LEU A 164 51.07 -30.73 -28.29
CA LEU A 164 51.28 -31.83 -29.23
C LEU A 164 51.50 -31.31 -30.66
N THR A 165 50.71 -30.32 -31.10
CA THR A 165 50.83 -29.74 -32.44
C THR A 165 52.13 -28.97 -32.61
N VAL A 166 52.54 -28.16 -31.63
CA VAL A 166 53.83 -27.44 -31.68
C VAL A 166 55.00 -28.42 -31.69
N LEU A 167 54.97 -29.45 -30.85
CA LEU A 167 56.04 -30.45 -30.80
C LEU A 167 56.20 -31.17 -32.16
N LEU A 168 55.10 -31.59 -32.78
CA LEU A 168 55.14 -32.21 -34.11
C LEU A 168 55.71 -31.27 -35.17
N LEU A 169 55.31 -30.00 -35.17
CA LEU A 169 55.83 -29.01 -36.13
C LEU A 169 57.32 -28.75 -35.96
N VAL A 170 57.81 -28.69 -34.72
CA VAL A 170 59.25 -28.49 -34.43
C VAL A 170 60.07 -29.69 -34.91
N VAL A 171 59.61 -30.92 -34.64
CA VAL A 171 60.31 -32.13 -35.12
C VAL A 171 60.33 -32.19 -36.64
N LEU A 172 59.20 -31.88 -37.29
CA LEU A 172 59.12 -31.88 -38.75
C LEU A 172 60.04 -30.82 -39.37
N TRP A 173 60.06 -29.62 -38.80
CA TRP A 173 60.93 -28.54 -39.23
C TRP A 173 62.41 -28.89 -39.05
N PHE A 174 62.76 -29.51 -37.91
CA PHE A 174 64.13 -29.94 -37.63
C PHE A 174 64.60 -31.04 -38.58
N LEU A 175 63.76 -32.03 -38.88
CA LEU A 175 64.04 -33.07 -39.87
C LEU A 175 64.20 -32.48 -41.28
N TRP A 176 63.31 -31.55 -41.67
CA TRP A 176 63.43 -30.85 -42.94
C TRP A 176 64.74 -30.05 -43.02
N ARG A 177 65.11 -29.36 -41.93
CA ARG A 177 66.34 -28.60 -41.82
C ARG A 177 67.58 -29.49 -41.95
N ILE A 178 67.62 -30.64 -41.27
CA ILE A 178 68.70 -31.63 -41.38
C ILE A 178 68.78 -32.19 -42.80
N ARG A 179 67.64 -32.56 -43.40
CA ARG A 179 67.62 -33.06 -44.78
C ARG A 179 68.17 -32.03 -45.75
N ARG A 180 67.84 -30.74 -45.55
CA ARG A 180 68.37 -29.64 -46.36
C ARG A 180 69.89 -29.48 -46.21
N TYR A 181 70.42 -29.59 -44.99
CA TYR A 181 71.87 -29.54 -44.77
C TYR A 181 72.59 -30.73 -45.40
N ARG A 182 71.98 -31.93 -45.36
CA ARG A 182 72.55 -33.13 -45.99
C ARG A 182 72.61 -33.02 -47.51
N LEU A 183 71.63 -32.36 -48.14
CA LEU A 183 71.61 -32.13 -49.59
C LEU A 183 72.66 -31.10 -50.04
N GLY A 184 73.04 -30.14 -49.19
CA GLY A 184 74.12 -29.19 -49.48
C GLY A 184 75.53 -29.80 -49.47
N MET A 185 75.73 -30.93 -48.79
CA MET A 185 77.02 -31.65 -48.75
C MET A 185 77.27 -32.53 -49.98
N LEU A 186 76.24 -32.81 -50.80
CA LEU A 186 76.36 -33.63 -52.00
C LEU A 186 76.79 -32.81 -53.24
N ASP A 187 76.60 -31.49 -53.21
CA ASP A 187 76.97 -30.59 -54.33
C ASP A 187 78.48 -30.27 -54.35
N SER A 188 79.14 -30.19 -53.19
CA SER A 188 80.58 -29.91 -53.12
C SER A 188 81.48 -31.10 -53.52
N LYS A 189 80.97 -32.33 -53.48
CA LYS A 189 81.73 -33.51 -53.93
C LYS A 189 81.67 -33.74 -55.44
N GLY A 190 80.68 -33.18 -56.15
CA GLY A 190 80.56 -33.30 -57.61
C GLY A 190 81.42 -32.31 -58.40
N THR A 191 81.78 -31.17 -57.81
CA THR A 191 82.56 -30.11 -58.47
C THR A 191 84.08 -30.33 -58.41
N ASN A 192 84.59 -31.05 -57.41
CA ASN A 192 86.04 -31.30 -57.24
C ASN A 192 86.63 -32.40 -58.15
N ILE A 193 85.79 -33.18 -58.86
CA ILE A 193 86.24 -34.20 -59.82
C ILE A 193 86.30 -33.71 -61.27
N VAL A 194 85.79 -32.51 -61.57
CA VAL A 194 85.82 -31.91 -62.92
C VAL A 194 86.96 -30.89 -63.07
N GLN A 195 87.58 -30.45 -61.98
CA GLN A 195 88.76 -29.57 -61.99
C GLN A 195 90.11 -30.30 -61.84
N ALA A 196 90.10 -31.65 -61.79
CA ALA A 196 91.30 -32.48 -61.67
C ALA A 196 91.51 -33.43 -62.86
N ALA A 197 90.89 -33.14 -64.01
CA ALA A 197 91.13 -33.77 -65.31
C ALA A 197 91.47 -32.68 -66.33
#